data_AF-A0A670Z9N0-F1
#
_entry.id   AF-A0A670Z9N0-F1
#
_cell.length_a   1.000
_cell.length_b   1.000
_cell.length_c   1.000
_cell.angle_alpha   90.00
_cell.angle_beta   90.00
_cell.angle_gamma   90.00
#
_symmetry.space_group_name_H-M   'P 1'
#
loop_
_entity.id
_entity.type
_entity.pdbx_description
1 polymer ?
#
loop_
_entity_poly.entity_id
_entity_poly.type
_entity_poly.pdbx_seq_one_letter_code
_entity_poly.pdbx_strand_id
1 'polypeptide(L)'
;MISLGTAGNPAIPMKKLQDIQRAMELLSACQGPAKNIDEATKCKYQFWDTQPVAKLSKFIAEPYSLPQGFTWDTLDLSSAEVLKELYMLLNENYVENDNMFRFDYSAEFLLWALRPPGWLPQWHCGVRVSSNRKLVGFISAIPAHIRIYDSEKKMVEINFLCVHKKLQSKRVNLEGIFQAVYTAGVVLPKPVATCRYAHHSNDTKTSGLRPMEQKDIKAVQELINNYLKQFNLTPVMDEEEAAHWFLPQDHIIDTFVVESSNGVFTDFLSFYTLPSTVMHHPVYKSLKAAYSFYSVHTETPLLDLMNDALIKAKMKGFDVFNALDLMENKTFLEKLKFGIGDGNLQYYLYNWRCPGMDSEKVTFIPDIYT
;
A
#
# COMPACT_ATOMS: atom_id res chain seq x y z
N MET A 1 57.68 50.63 -4.69
CA MET A 1 57.64 49.88 -3.41
C MET A 1 56.23 49.39 -3.16
N ILE A 2 56.04 48.53 -2.15
CA ILE A 2 54.81 47.77 -1.88
C ILE A 2 53.57 48.66 -1.76
N SER A 3 52.43 48.17 -2.29
CA SER A 3 51.09 48.52 -1.79
C SER A 3 50.25 47.24 -1.74
N LEU A 4 49.76 46.89 -0.55
CA LEU A 4 48.85 45.76 -0.31
C LEU A 4 47.59 46.32 0.35
N GLY A 5 46.52 46.44 -0.44
CA GLY A 5 45.22 46.94 0.05
C GLY A 5 44.43 45.82 0.74
N THR A 6 44.28 45.88 2.05
CA THR A 6 43.39 45.01 2.82
C THR A 6 41.94 45.49 2.72
N ALA A 7 41.19 44.97 1.76
CA ALA A 7 39.75 45.23 1.65
C ALA A 7 38.99 44.56 2.81
N GLY A 8 38.39 45.34 3.70
CA GLY A 8 37.55 44.84 4.77
C GLY A 8 36.18 44.40 4.26
N ASN A 9 35.74 43.18 4.61
CA ASN A 9 34.40 42.70 4.31
C ASN A 9 33.34 43.48 5.12
N PRO A 10 32.28 44.02 4.49
CA PRO A 10 31.18 44.64 5.22
C PRO A 10 30.35 43.57 5.94
N ALA A 11 30.23 43.67 7.27
CA ALA A 11 29.43 42.75 8.06
C ALA A 11 27.94 42.86 7.71
N ILE A 12 27.27 41.73 7.46
CA ILE A 12 25.85 41.68 7.11
C ILE A 12 25.03 42.09 8.36
N PRO A 13 24.09 43.06 8.27
CA PRO A 13 23.28 43.47 9.42
C PRO A 13 22.51 42.31 10.03
N MET A 14 22.62 42.14 11.35
CA MET A 14 22.09 41.00 12.11
C MET A 14 20.59 40.72 11.87
N LYS A 15 19.81 41.77 11.60
CA LYS A 15 18.39 41.68 11.24
C LYS A 15 18.17 40.94 9.91
N LYS A 16 18.95 41.25 8.88
CA LYS A 16 18.94 40.50 7.60
C LYS A 16 19.41 39.06 7.81
N LEU A 17 20.32 38.80 8.75
CA LEU A 17 20.75 37.44 9.07
C LEU A 17 19.59 36.62 9.67
N GLN A 18 18.80 37.21 10.56
CA GLN A 18 17.59 36.61 11.12
C GLN A 18 16.49 36.42 10.06
N ASP A 19 16.26 37.41 9.18
CA ASP A 19 15.30 37.28 8.07
C ASP A 19 15.73 36.17 7.09
N ILE A 20 17.04 36.03 6.82
CA ILE A 20 17.61 34.94 6.01
C ILE A 20 17.49 33.59 6.73
N GLN A 21 17.76 33.50 8.04
CA GLN A 21 17.57 32.26 8.79
C GLN A 21 16.09 31.84 8.80
N ARG A 22 15.16 32.77 9.01
CA ARG A 22 13.72 32.49 8.99
C ARG A 22 13.22 32.11 7.59
N ALA A 23 13.80 32.70 6.55
CA ALA A 23 13.55 32.27 5.16
C ALA A 23 14.16 30.90 4.86
N MET A 24 15.34 30.58 5.41
CA MET A 24 15.97 29.25 5.29
C MET A 24 15.19 28.18 6.06
N GLU A 25 14.65 28.50 7.24
CA GLU A 25 13.72 27.63 7.98
C GLU A 25 12.49 27.32 7.12
N LEU A 26 11.82 28.36 6.58
CA LEU A 26 10.68 28.23 5.67
C LEU A 26 11.00 27.48 4.36
N LEU A 27 12.23 27.57 3.85
CA LEU A 27 12.69 26.83 2.66
C LEU A 27 13.19 25.41 2.98
N SER A 28 13.50 25.12 4.25
CA SER A 28 13.89 23.79 4.74
C SER A 28 12.68 22.92 5.11
N ALA A 29 11.55 23.56 5.45
CA ALA A 29 10.36 22.91 6.01
C ALA A 29 9.71 21.83 5.14
N CYS A 30 9.97 21.80 3.82
CA CYS A 30 9.39 20.83 2.88
C CYS A 30 10.46 20.24 1.94
N GLN A 31 11.55 19.69 2.48
CA GLN A 31 12.52 18.88 1.71
C GLN A 31 12.13 17.39 1.69
N GLY A 32 11.07 17.07 0.96
CA GLY A 32 10.52 15.73 0.79
C GLY A 32 8.99 15.69 0.92
N PRO A 33 8.35 14.53 0.72
CA PRO A 33 6.95 14.34 1.11
C PRO A 33 6.80 14.50 2.62
N ALA A 34 5.73 15.16 3.05
CA ALA A 34 5.38 15.32 4.46
C ALA A 34 4.89 14.00 5.06
N LYS A 35 5.24 13.74 6.32
CA LYS A 35 5.27 12.37 6.88
C LYS A 35 4.31 12.15 8.05
N ASN A 36 3.78 13.26 8.56
CA ASN A 36 2.82 13.34 9.65
C ASN A 36 1.98 14.61 9.46
N ILE A 37 0.89 14.73 10.21
CA ILE A 37 -0.07 15.84 10.10
C ILE A 37 0.61 17.19 10.43
N ASP A 38 1.57 17.20 11.36
CA ASP A 38 2.29 18.42 11.74
C ASP A 38 3.25 18.91 10.65
N GLU A 39 3.82 18.05 9.82
CA GLU A 39 4.56 18.45 8.62
C GLU A 39 3.61 18.86 7.49
N ALA A 40 2.53 18.08 7.27
CA ALA A 40 1.59 18.33 6.18
C ALA A 40 0.91 19.69 6.30
N THR A 41 0.52 20.09 7.52
CA THR A 41 -0.05 21.41 7.82
C THR A 41 0.91 22.59 7.60
N LYS A 42 2.22 22.34 7.41
CA LYS A 42 3.23 23.38 7.15
C LYS A 42 3.59 23.51 5.66
N CYS A 43 3.29 22.50 4.83
CA CYS A 43 3.59 22.54 3.39
C CYS A 43 2.47 23.18 2.57
N LYS A 44 2.86 23.78 1.43
CA LYS A 44 1.93 24.32 0.44
C LYS A 44 1.79 23.36 -0.72
N TYR A 45 0.55 23.20 -1.19
CA TYR A 45 0.19 22.20 -2.17
C TYR A 45 -0.49 22.85 -3.38
N GLN A 46 0.34 23.26 -4.35
CA GLN A 46 -0.03 24.08 -5.51
C GLN A 46 -0.99 23.39 -6.49
N PHE A 47 -1.11 22.06 -6.40
CA PHE A 47 -1.90 21.18 -7.26
C PHE A 47 -3.01 20.49 -6.45
N TRP A 48 -2.85 20.18 -5.15
CA TRP A 48 -3.99 19.85 -4.25
C TRP A 48 -4.99 20.99 -4.19
N ASP A 49 -4.51 22.23 -4.08
CA ASP A 49 -5.34 23.43 -4.08
C ASP A 49 -6.16 23.59 -5.38
N THR A 50 -5.77 22.91 -6.46
CA THR A 50 -6.51 22.88 -7.75
C THR A 50 -7.43 21.68 -7.93
N GLN A 51 -7.28 20.60 -7.15
CA GLN A 51 -8.06 19.38 -7.34
C GLN A 51 -9.42 19.38 -6.60
N PRO A 52 -10.41 18.62 -7.09
CA PRO A 52 -11.71 18.44 -6.45
C PRO A 52 -11.70 17.55 -5.18
N VAL A 53 -10.62 17.56 -4.40
CA VAL A 53 -10.60 16.97 -3.04
C VAL A 53 -11.61 17.64 -2.08
N ALA A 54 -12.17 18.79 -2.45
CA ALA A 54 -13.39 19.31 -1.82
C ALA A 54 -14.36 20.07 -2.75
N LYS A 55 -13.98 20.47 -3.96
CA LYS A 55 -14.77 21.39 -4.83
C LYS A 55 -14.94 20.80 -6.23
N LEU A 56 -16.17 20.53 -6.67
CA LEU A 56 -16.41 19.94 -8.00
C LEU A 56 -15.79 20.79 -9.12
N SER A 57 -15.02 20.14 -9.98
CA SER A 57 -14.49 20.67 -11.25
C SER A 57 -15.06 19.89 -12.45
N LYS A 58 -14.92 20.42 -13.66
CA LYS A 58 -15.45 19.79 -14.88
C LYS A 58 -14.46 18.76 -15.43
N PHE A 59 -14.98 17.67 -16.00
CA PHE A 59 -14.20 16.72 -16.79
C PHE A 59 -13.51 17.41 -17.98
N ILE A 60 -12.26 16.99 -18.22
CA ILE A 60 -11.50 17.27 -19.45
C ILE A 60 -11.42 15.96 -20.22
N ALA A 61 -11.72 15.98 -21.52
CA ALA A 61 -11.90 14.77 -22.33
C ALA A 61 -10.64 14.33 -23.12
N GLU A 62 -9.57 15.13 -23.09
CA GLU A 62 -8.32 14.86 -23.80
C GLU A 62 -7.23 14.36 -22.82
N PRO A 63 -6.35 13.42 -23.23
CA PRO A 63 -5.24 12.98 -22.40
C PRO A 63 -4.29 14.14 -22.04
N TYR A 64 -3.91 14.24 -20.76
CA TYR A 64 -2.97 15.26 -20.30
C TYR A 64 -1.67 15.22 -21.10
N SER A 65 -1.21 16.39 -21.57
CA SER A 65 0.02 16.51 -22.35
C SER A 65 1.25 16.20 -21.50
N LEU A 66 1.96 15.12 -21.84
CA LEU A 66 3.25 14.81 -21.24
C LEU A 66 4.34 15.80 -21.70
N PRO A 67 5.45 15.93 -20.94
CA PRO A 67 6.64 16.65 -21.41
C PRO A 67 7.19 16.06 -22.71
N GLN A 68 7.85 16.89 -23.52
CA GLN A 68 8.45 16.46 -24.79
C GLN A 68 9.44 15.31 -24.58
N GLY A 69 9.30 14.25 -25.37
CA GLY A 69 10.13 13.04 -25.27
C GLY A 69 9.54 11.90 -24.44
N PHE A 70 8.30 12.05 -23.97
CA PHE A 70 7.52 10.97 -23.35
C PHE A 70 6.20 10.72 -24.10
N THR A 71 5.69 9.50 -24.03
CA THR A 71 4.41 9.05 -24.59
C THR A 71 3.66 8.20 -23.56
N TRP A 72 2.34 8.37 -23.49
CA TRP A 72 1.45 7.44 -22.81
C TRP A 72 1.51 6.05 -23.47
N ASP A 73 1.29 5.01 -22.70
CA ASP A 73 1.25 3.63 -23.16
C ASP A 73 0.26 2.83 -22.30
N THR A 74 -0.61 2.03 -22.92
CA THR A 74 -1.52 1.15 -22.20
C THR A 74 -0.87 -0.22 -22.06
N LEU A 75 -0.57 -0.66 -20.84
CA LEU A 75 0.21 -1.87 -20.61
C LEU A 75 -0.67 -3.13 -20.67
N ASP A 76 -0.57 -3.89 -21.77
CA ASP A 76 -1.12 -5.24 -21.81
C ASP A 76 -0.21 -6.21 -21.03
N LEU A 77 -0.57 -6.44 -19.77
CA LEU A 77 0.09 -7.40 -18.88
C LEU A 77 -0.07 -8.88 -19.32
N SER A 78 -0.77 -9.16 -20.43
CA SER A 78 -0.82 -10.49 -21.04
C SER A 78 0.46 -10.80 -21.84
N SER A 79 1.20 -9.78 -22.25
CA SER A 79 2.58 -9.91 -22.73
C SER A 79 3.51 -10.11 -21.55
N ALA A 80 4.22 -11.24 -21.53
CA ALA A 80 5.25 -11.53 -20.52
C ALA A 80 6.39 -10.50 -20.56
N GLU A 81 6.66 -9.90 -21.72
CA GLU A 81 7.61 -8.82 -21.91
C GLU A 81 7.16 -7.54 -21.19
N VAL A 82 5.91 -7.11 -21.39
CA VAL A 82 5.34 -5.90 -20.78
C VAL A 82 5.17 -6.07 -19.26
N LEU A 83 4.71 -7.25 -18.81
CA LEU A 83 4.63 -7.58 -17.39
C LEU A 83 6.02 -7.56 -16.73
N LYS A 84 7.05 -8.06 -17.42
CA LYS A 84 8.44 -7.99 -16.97
C LYS A 84 9.01 -6.57 -16.95
N GLU A 85 8.63 -5.71 -17.89
CA GLU A 85 8.98 -4.27 -17.83
C GLU A 85 8.35 -3.59 -16.62
N LEU A 86 7.08 -3.88 -16.31
CA LEU A 86 6.40 -3.34 -15.12
C LEU A 86 7.07 -3.83 -13.83
N TYR A 87 7.31 -5.14 -13.72
CA TYR A 87 8.07 -5.73 -12.61
C TYR A 87 9.42 -5.04 -12.40
N MET A 88 10.20 -4.84 -13.47
CA MET A 88 11.49 -4.15 -13.40
C MET A 88 11.36 -2.68 -13.01
N LEU A 89 10.33 -1.97 -13.49
CA LEU A 89 10.06 -0.59 -13.07
C LEU A 89 9.81 -0.53 -11.57
N LEU A 90 8.89 -1.36 -11.06
CA LEU A 90 8.46 -1.35 -9.67
C LEU A 90 9.59 -1.74 -8.73
N ASN A 91 10.27 -2.86 -8.99
CA ASN A 91 11.44 -3.29 -8.21
C ASN A 91 12.52 -2.19 -8.22
N GLU A 92 12.90 -1.61 -9.37
CA GLU A 92 13.94 -0.56 -9.38
C GLU A 92 13.52 0.78 -8.72
N ASN A 93 12.22 1.10 -8.62
CA ASN A 93 11.77 2.51 -8.43
C ASN A 93 10.57 2.78 -7.50
N TYR A 94 9.83 1.78 -7.01
CA TYR A 94 8.56 2.04 -6.32
C TYR A 94 8.75 2.47 -4.86
N VAL A 95 8.97 1.52 -3.94
CA VAL A 95 9.09 1.79 -2.49
C VAL A 95 10.37 1.16 -1.94
N GLU A 96 11.12 1.94 -1.15
CA GLU A 96 12.34 1.51 -0.47
C GLU A 96 12.39 2.08 0.95
N ASN A 97 12.45 1.21 1.96
CA ASN A 97 12.61 1.60 3.35
C ASN A 97 14.11 1.68 3.70
N ASP A 98 14.59 2.90 3.98
CA ASP A 98 15.94 3.26 4.45
C ASP A 98 17.12 2.70 3.62
N ASN A 99 16.89 2.40 2.34
CA ASN A 99 17.82 1.64 1.46
C ASN A 99 18.20 0.24 1.99
N MET A 100 17.43 -0.34 2.92
CA MET A 100 17.64 -1.69 3.44
C MET A 100 16.70 -2.72 2.79
N PHE A 101 15.43 -2.36 2.61
CA PHE A 101 14.39 -3.24 2.07
C PHE A 101 13.62 -2.56 0.94
N ARG A 102 13.13 -3.40 0.03
CA ARG A 102 12.41 -3.03 -1.19
C ARG A 102 11.41 -4.14 -1.50
N PHE A 103 10.15 -3.80 -1.77
CA PHE A 103 9.15 -4.81 -2.11
C PHE A 103 9.43 -5.46 -3.47
N ASP A 104 9.25 -6.78 -3.53
CA ASP A 104 9.60 -7.64 -4.65
C ASP A 104 8.33 -8.36 -5.16
N TYR A 105 7.35 -7.57 -5.57
CA TYR A 105 6.08 -8.02 -6.15
C TYR A 105 6.33 -8.98 -7.33
N SER A 106 5.89 -10.23 -7.24
CA SER A 106 6.10 -11.20 -8.33
C SER A 106 5.25 -10.85 -9.56
N ALA A 107 5.59 -11.40 -10.73
CA ALA A 107 4.82 -11.19 -11.94
C ALA A 107 3.37 -11.70 -11.81
N GLU A 108 3.20 -12.80 -11.08
CA GLU A 108 1.93 -13.45 -10.78
C GLU A 108 1.13 -12.65 -9.74
N PHE A 109 1.78 -12.11 -8.70
CA PHE A 109 1.15 -11.17 -7.75
C PHE A 109 0.67 -9.90 -8.45
N LEU A 110 1.47 -9.34 -9.37
CA LEU A 110 1.06 -8.19 -10.18
C LEU A 110 -0.14 -8.52 -11.06
N LEU A 111 -0.24 -9.73 -11.63
CA LEU A 111 -1.45 -10.15 -12.35
C LEU A 111 -2.66 -10.27 -11.43
N TRP A 112 -2.49 -10.82 -10.22
CA TRP A 112 -3.56 -10.94 -9.23
C TRP A 112 -4.10 -9.57 -8.80
N ALA A 113 -3.24 -8.67 -8.32
CA ALA A 113 -3.64 -7.34 -7.86
C ALA A 113 -4.17 -6.43 -9.00
N LEU A 114 -3.68 -6.59 -10.23
CA LEU A 114 -4.05 -5.72 -11.36
C LEU A 114 -5.18 -6.27 -12.25
N ARG A 115 -5.64 -7.51 -12.04
CA ARG A 115 -6.69 -8.13 -12.89
C ARG A 115 -7.87 -8.78 -12.13
N PRO A 116 -8.44 -8.13 -11.09
CA PRO A 116 -9.70 -8.61 -10.50
C PRO A 116 -10.87 -8.49 -11.48
N PRO A 117 -12.02 -9.15 -11.21
CA PRO A 117 -13.20 -9.12 -12.06
C PRO A 117 -13.60 -7.72 -12.52
N GLY A 118 -13.83 -7.58 -13.83
CA GLY A 118 -14.16 -6.29 -14.45
C GLY A 118 -12.99 -5.30 -14.64
N TRP A 119 -11.73 -5.70 -14.42
CA TRP A 119 -10.56 -4.88 -14.76
C TRP A 119 -10.58 -4.42 -16.22
N LEU A 120 -10.00 -3.25 -16.50
CA LEU A 120 -10.01 -2.63 -17.82
C LEU A 120 -8.58 -2.27 -18.27
N PRO A 121 -8.11 -2.70 -19.47
CA PRO A 121 -6.74 -2.45 -19.92
C PRO A 121 -6.33 -0.97 -19.89
N GLN A 122 -7.24 -0.05 -20.26
CA GLN A 122 -6.99 1.39 -20.25
C GLN A 122 -6.78 2.01 -18.84
N TRP A 123 -6.88 1.22 -17.78
CA TRP A 123 -6.50 1.61 -16.42
C TRP A 123 -5.05 1.25 -16.07
N HIS A 124 -4.34 0.48 -16.90
CA HIS A 124 -2.91 0.18 -16.73
C HIS A 124 -2.05 1.21 -17.48
N CYS A 125 -1.95 2.41 -16.89
CA CYS A 125 -1.39 3.60 -17.52
C CYS A 125 0.14 3.68 -17.34
N GLY A 126 0.88 3.27 -18.37
CA GLY A 126 2.33 3.45 -18.47
C GLY A 126 2.75 4.78 -19.10
N VAL A 127 3.95 5.23 -18.74
CA VAL A 127 4.67 6.33 -19.41
C VAL A 127 5.98 5.78 -19.96
N ARG A 128 6.19 5.94 -21.27
CA ARG A 128 7.41 5.50 -21.97
C ARG A 128 8.20 6.68 -22.53
N VAL A 129 9.53 6.55 -22.59
CA VAL A 129 10.41 7.48 -23.30
C VAL A 129 10.26 7.28 -24.82
N SER A 130 9.97 8.34 -25.57
CA SER A 130 9.62 8.23 -27.00
C SER A 130 10.74 7.67 -27.89
N SER A 131 12.00 7.94 -27.55
CA SER A 131 13.16 7.60 -28.40
C SER A 131 13.66 6.16 -28.28
N ASN A 132 13.36 5.47 -27.18
CA ASN A 132 13.81 4.09 -26.93
C ASN A 132 12.73 3.18 -26.32
N ARG A 133 11.50 3.69 -26.18
CA ARG A 133 10.32 3.02 -25.60
C ARG A 133 10.48 2.51 -24.17
N LYS A 134 11.56 2.82 -23.43
CA LYS A 134 11.73 2.36 -22.03
C LYS A 134 10.55 2.84 -21.18
N LEU A 135 9.92 1.93 -20.44
CA LEU A 135 8.97 2.26 -19.38
C LEU A 135 9.66 3.04 -18.25
N VAL A 136 9.06 4.16 -17.83
CA VAL A 136 9.64 5.10 -16.83
C VAL A 136 8.62 5.65 -15.84
N GLY A 137 7.34 5.31 -15.97
CA GLY A 137 6.31 5.55 -14.98
C GLY A 137 5.12 4.63 -15.19
N PHE A 138 4.36 4.40 -14.11
CA PHE A 138 3.15 3.59 -14.12
C PHE A 138 2.17 4.09 -13.06
N ILE A 139 0.88 3.88 -13.31
CA ILE A 139 -0.21 3.98 -12.34
C ILE A 139 -1.31 3.01 -12.79
N SER A 140 -1.93 2.29 -11.86
CA SER A 140 -3.05 1.40 -12.15
C SER A 140 -4.34 1.84 -11.47
N ALA A 141 -5.48 1.51 -12.10
CA ALA A 141 -6.78 1.49 -11.44
C ALA A 141 -7.43 0.11 -11.56
N ILE A 142 -8.13 -0.34 -10.51
CA ILE A 142 -8.96 -1.55 -10.51
C ILE A 142 -10.37 -1.20 -10.04
N PRO A 143 -11.42 -1.92 -10.50
CA PRO A 143 -12.78 -1.65 -10.06
C PRO A 143 -12.94 -2.09 -8.61
N ALA A 144 -13.74 -1.35 -7.84
CA ALA A 144 -14.16 -1.81 -6.52
C ALA A 144 -15.57 -1.30 -6.21
N HIS A 145 -16.42 -2.16 -5.66
CA HIS A 145 -17.69 -1.75 -5.07
C HIS A 145 -17.48 -1.43 -3.59
N ILE A 146 -17.62 -0.15 -3.22
CA ILE A 146 -17.27 0.36 -1.89
C ILE A 146 -18.53 0.84 -1.16
N ARG A 147 -18.69 0.45 0.10
CA ARG A 147 -19.63 1.04 1.07
C ARG A 147 -18.90 2.08 1.91
N ILE A 148 -19.44 3.29 1.95
CA ILE A 148 -18.92 4.42 2.75
C ILE A 148 -20.08 4.95 3.60
N TYR A 149 -20.07 4.63 4.89
CA TYR A 149 -21.24 4.73 5.78
C TYR A 149 -22.47 4.08 5.12
N ASP A 150 -23.60 4.77 5.05
CA ASP A 150 -24.85 4.26 4.46
C ASP A 150 -24.89 4.30 2.91
N SER A 151 -23.78 4.63 2.24
CA SER A 151 -23.72 4.82 0.78
C SER A 151 -22.83 3.82 0.08
N GLU A 152 -23.42 2.98 -0.78
CA GLU A 152 -22.69 2.12 -1.71
C GLU A 152 -22.44 2.84 -3.06
N LYS A 153 -21.22 2.64 -3.60
CA LYS A 153 -20.75 3.24 -4.87
C LYS A 153 -19.80 2.29 -5.58
N LYS A 154 -19.94 2.16 -6.90
CA LYS A 154 -18.85 1.64 -7.74
C LYS A 154 -17.81 2.74 -7.88
N MET A 155 -16.58 2.43 -7.50
CA MET A 155 -15.41 3.30 -7.49
C MET A 155 -14.23 2.60 -8.19
N VAL A 156 -13.06 3.22 -8.16
CA VAL A 156 -11.78 2.56 -8.46
C VAL A 156 -10.80 2.74 -7.30
N GLU A 157 -10.06 1.68 -6.99
CA GLU A 157 -8.82 1.79 -6.24
C GLU A 157 -7.72 2.25 -7.20
N ILE A 158 -6.80 3.10 -6.72
CA ILE A 158 -5.59 3.49 -7.45
C ILE A 158 -4.38 2.92 -6.75
N ASN A 159 -3.55 2.22 -7.52
CA ASN A 159 -2.51 1.35 -7.02
C ASN A 159 -1.21 1.53 -7.86
N PHE A 160 -0.06 1.05 -7.37
CA PHE A 160 1.24 1.02 -8.06
C PHE A 160 1.73 2.34 -8.72
N LEU A 161 1.42 3.51 -8.14
CA LEU A 161 1.92 4.80 -8.63
C LEU A 161 3.45 4.90 -8.54
N CYS A 162 4.14 4.67 -9.65
CA CYS A 162 5.59 4.60 -9.72
C CYS A 162 6.17 5.58 -10.75
N VAL A 163 7.27 6.26 -10.40
CA VAL A 163 8.02 7.16 -11.29
C VAL A 163 9.51 6.83 -11.17
N HIS A 164 10.17 6.53 -12.29
CA HIS A 164 11.59 6.18 -12.33
C HIS A 164 12.45 7.25 -11.64
N LYS A 165 13.30 6.86 -10.69
CA LYS A 165 14.04 7.78 -9.77
C LYS A 165 14.75 8.94 -10.48
N LYS A 166 15.24 8.72 -11.71
CA LYS A 166 15.92 9.75 -12.54
C LYS A 166 15.00 10.87 -13.05
N LEU A 167 13.67 10.75 -12.91
CA LEU A 167 12.66 11.72 -13.33
C LEU A 167 11.96 12.41 -12.16
N GLN A 168 12.07 11.88 -10.93
CA GLN A 168 11.42 12.43 -9.73
C GLN A 168 11.83 13.90 -9.44
N SER A 169 13.02 14.33 -9.90
CA SER A 169 13.52 15.71 -9.80
C SER A 169 13.13 16.64 -10.97
N LYS A 170 12.39 16.16 -11.99
CA LYS A 170 12.07 16.90 -13.23
C LYS A 170 10.57 17.09 -13.43
N ARG A 171 9.96 17.97 -12.63
CA ARG A 171 8.54 18.40 -12.76
C ARG A 171 7.49 17.27 -12.77
N VAL A 172 7.76 16.17 -12.08
CA VAL A 172 6.74 15.19 -11.65
C VAL A 172 6.47 15.30 -10.13
N ASN A 173 7.17 16.21 -9.45
CA ASN A 173 6.99 16.49 -8.02
C ASN A 173 6.59 17.95 -7.79
N LEU A 174 5.33 18.23 -8.12
CA LEU A 174 4.43 19.05 -7.31
C LEU A 174 3.09 18.32 -7.32
N GLU A 175 3.05 17.26 -6.50
CA GLU A 175 1.86 16.60 -5.94
C GLU A 175 1.09 15.60 -6.82
N GLY A 176 0.45 14.61 -6.18
CA GLY A 176 -0.43 13.63 -6.84
C GLY A 176 -1.49 13.00 -5.90
N ILE A 177 -2.77 13.15 -6.30
CA ILE A 177 -3.99 12.41 -5.91
C ILE A 177 -5.01 12.66 -7.03
N PHE A 178 -5.62 11.63 -7.60
CA PHE A 178 -6.82 11.77 -8.43
C PHE A 178 -7.93 10.86 -7.87
N GLN A 179 -9.07 10.66 -8.57
CA GLN A 179 -10.14 9.77 -8.09
C GLN A 179 -9.57 8.40 -7.66
N ALA A 180 -9.60 8.11 -6.36
CA ALA A 180 -8.88 6.99 -5.75
C ALA A 180 -9.39 6.66 -4.34
N VAL A 181 -9.26 5.38 -3.97
CA VAL A 181 -8.66 4.96 -2.70
C VAL A 181 -7.19 4.59 -2.98
N TYR A 182 -6.24 5.02 -2.15
CA TYR A 182 -4.81 4.70 -2.24
C TYR A 182 -4.12 5.00 -0.90
N THR A 183 -2.86 4.58 -0.75
CA THR A 183 -2.07 4.77 0.48
C THR A 183 -0.64 5.29 0.22
N ALA A 184 0.01 5.81 1.27
CA ALA A 184 1.43 6.23 1.27
C ALA A 184 2.02 6.25 2.69
N GLY A 185 3.33 5.95 2.84
CA GLY A 185 4.04 5.91 4.13
C GLY A 185 5.50 6.43 4.07
N VAL A 186 5.98 7.01 5.19
CA VAL A 186 7.29 7.70 5.37
C VAL A 186 7.42 8.17 6.85
N VAL A 187 8.57 8.34 7.54
CA VAL A 187 9.94 7.78 7.48
C VAL A 187 10.53 7.72 8.92
N LEU A 188 11.10 6.56 9.26
CA LEU A 188 12.25 6.15 10.11
C LEU A 188 13.02 7.21 10.99
N PRO A 189 13.64 6.84 12.17
CA PRO A 189 14.57 5.69 12.25
C PRO A 189 14.72 4.84 13.54
N LYS A 190 15.15 3.59 13.31
CA LYS A 190 15.88 2.62 14.18
C LYS A 190 15.15 1.93 15.34
N PRO A 191 15.49 0.64 15.58
CA PRO A 191 15.42 -0.50 14.66
C PRO A 191 14.26 -1.45 15.06
N VAL A 192 13.57 -2.04 14.09
CA VAL A 192 12.38 -2.86 14.35
C VAL A 192 12.75 -4.25 14.91
N ALA A 193 12.68 -4.36 16.25
CA ALA A 193 12.60 -5.56 17.08
C ALA A 193 13.58 -6.75 16.86
N THR A 194 14.43 -7.01 17.86
CA THR A 194 15.10 -8.32 18.02
C THR A 194 14.25 -9.26 18.87
N CYS A 195 13.41 -10.08 18.24
CA CYS A 195 12.58 -11.06 18.93
C CYS A 195 13.41 -12.17 19.62
N ARG A 196 13.07 -12.49 20.88
CA ARG A 196 13.59 -13.70 21.57
C ARG A 196 12.73 -14.90 21.23
N TYR A 197 13.36 -16.04 20.95
CA TYR A 197 12.68 -17.32 20.78
C TYR A 197 11.81 -17.65 22.00
N ALA A 198 10.52 -17.84 21.77
CA ALA A 198 9.59 -18.48 22.69
C ALA A 198 9.07 -19.75 22.01
N HIS A 199 9.08 -20.87 22.73
CA HIS A 199 8.53 -22.13 22.23
C HIS A 199 7.00 -22.08 22.30
N HIS A 200 6.36 -21.59 21.22
CA HIS A 200 4.94 -21.83 20.98
C HIS A 200 4.75 -23.21 20.34
N SER A 201 3.55 -23.78 20.48
CA SER A 201 3.17 -24.99 19.74
C SER A 201 3.29 -24.74 18.23
N ASN A 202 3.67 -25.78 17.48
CA ASN A 202 3.65 -25.81 16.02
C ASN A 202 2.29 -26.26 15.47
N ASP A 203 1.39 -26.76 16.32
CA ASP A 203 0.07 -27.27 15.93
C ASP A 203 -0.99 -26.17 16.08
N THR A 204 -1.85 -26.01 15.07
CA THR A 204 -2.98 -25.07 15.10
C THR A 204 -4.05 -25.52 16.09
N LYS A 205 -4.60 -24.60 16.87
CA LYS A 205 -5.61 -24.89 17.92
C LYS A 205 -7.00 -25.15 17.36
N THR A 206 -7.35 -24.48 16.26
CA THR A 206 -8.71 -24.42 15.72
C THR A 206 -9.04 -25.72 15.00
N SER A 207 -10.02 -26.45 15.53
CA SER A 207 -10.54 -27.67 14.89
C SER A 207 -11.21 -27.32 13.56
N GLY A 208 -11.11 -28.19 12.55
CA GLY A 208 -11.71 -27.96 11.23
C GLY A 208 -11.00 -26.92 10.35
N LEU A 209 -9.88 -26.33 10.80
CA LEU A 209 -9.12 -25.34 10.02
C LEU A 209 -8.39 -25.97 8.81
N ARG A 210 -8.98 -25.83 7.62
CA ARG A 210 -8.49 -26.36 6.34
C ARG A 210 -8.29 -25.25 5.29
N PRO A 211 -7.55 -25.48 4.19
CA PRO A 211 -7.52 -24.54 3.07
C PRO A 211 -8.93 -24.30 2.49
N MET A 212 -9.15 -23.10 1.97
CA MET A 212 -10.35 -22.76 1.21
C MET A 212 -10.39 -23.52 -0.13
N GLU A 213 -11.58 -23.99 -0.51
CA GLU A 213 -11.87 -24.67 -1.78
C GLU A 213 -12.93 -23.91 -2.59
N GLN A 214 -13.09 -24.25 -3.88
CA GLN A 214 -14.11 -23.67 -4.78
C GLN A 214 -15.54 -23.74 -4.21
N LYS A 215 -15.85 -24.77 -3.41
CA LYS A 215 -17.17 -24.95 -2.77
C LYS A 215 -17.48 -23.90 -1.69
N ASP A 216 -16.45 -23.28 -1.11
CA ASP A 216 -16.58 -22.40 0.05
C ASP A 216 -16.78 -20.93 -0.35
N ILE A 217 -16.53 -20.57 -1.61
CA ILE A 217 -16.55 -19.17 -2.13
C ILE A 217 -17.80 -18.42 -1.69
N LYS A 218 -18.97 -19.00 -1.90
CA LYS A 218 -20.26 -18.38 -1.55
C LYS A 218 -20.38 -18.16 -0.03
N ALA A 219 -19.95 -19.13 0.78
CA ALA A 219 -20.01 -19.01 2.23
C ALA A 219 -19.03 -17.94 2.74
N VAL A 220 -17.82 -17.87 2.17
CA VAL A 220 -16.84 -16.81 2.43
C VAL A 220 -17.38 -15.44 2.01
N GLN A 221 -18.00 -15.33 0.83
CA GLN A 221 -18.61 -14.12 0.29
C GLN A 221 -19.77 -13.62 1.16
N GLU A 222 -20.67 -14.50 1.60
CA GLU A 222 -21.78 -14.15 2.48
C GLU A 222 -21.25 -13.74 3.86
N LEU A 223 -20.27 -14.47 4.42
CA LEU A 223 -19.69 -14.18 5.73
C LEU A 223 -18.91 -12.86 5.76
N ILE A 224 -18.01 -12.61 4.80
CA ILE A 224 -17.25 -11.36 4.75
C ILE A 224 -18.17 -10.16 4.57
N ASN A 225 -19.12 -10.20 3.63
CA ASN A 225 -20.05 -9.09 3.41
C ASN A 225 -21.00 -8.86 4.59
N ASN A 226 -21.22 -9.85 5.45
CA ASN A 226 -21.97 -9.69 6.69
C ASN A 226 -21.11 -9.08 7.82
N TYR A 227 -19.92 -9.62 8.07
CA TYR A 227 -18.97 -9.08 9.06
C TYR A 227 -18.58 -7.63 8.76
N LEU A 228 -18.33 -7.29 7.49
CA LEU A 228 -17.92 -5.95 7.09
C LEU A 228 -18.98 -4.87 7.42
N LYS A 229 -20.25 -5.21 7.63
CA LYS A 229 -21.32 -4.23 7.94
C LYS A 229 -21.15 -3.49 9.28
N GLN A 230 -20.25 -3.91 10.17
CA GLN A 230 -19.98 -3.20 11.44
C GLN A 230 -18.99 -2.01 11.30
N PHE A 231 -18.44 -1.81 10.11
CA PHE A 231 -17.43 -0.80 9.80
C PHE A 231 -17.94 0.23 8.77
N ASN A 232 -17.19 1.32 8.58
CA ASN A 232 -17.67 2.51 7.90
C ASN A 232 -17.04 2.76 6.51
N LEU A 233 -15.96 2.06 6.16
CA LEU A 233 -15.33 2.07 4.84
C LEU A 233 -14.93 0.64 4.47
N THR A 234 -15.71 -0.01 3.59
CA THR A 234 -15.54 -1.43 3.25
C THR A 234 -15.72 -1.71 1.77
N PRO A 235 -15.07 -2.75 1.21
CA PRO A 235 -15.54 -3.35 -0.03
C PRO A 235 -16.91 -4.05 0.18
N VAL A 236 -17.58 -4.35 -0.93
CA VAL A 236 -18.81 -5.14 -1.00
C VAL A 236 -18.68 -6.09 -2.20
N MET A 237 -18.15 -7.30 -1.95
CA MET A 237 -17.69 -8.22 -3.00
C MET A 237 -18.82 -9.12 -3.52
N ASP A 238 -18.85 -9.42 -4.82
CA ASP A 238 -19.64 -10.53 -5.38
C ASP A 238 -18.91 -11.89 -5.30
N GLU A 239 -19.52 -12.96 -5.82
CA GLU A 239 -18.94 -14.32 -5.79
C GLU A 239 -17.71 -14.46 -6.72
N GLU A 240 -17.57 -13.64 -7.77
CA GLU A 240 -16.40 -13.65 -8.66
C GLU A 240 -15.24 -12.89 -8.01
N GLU A 241 -15.53 -11.71 -7.41
CA GLU A 241 -14.55 -10.95 -6.63
C GLU A 241 -14.05 -11.75 -5.43
N ALA A 242 -14.94 -12.41 -4.68
CA ALA A 242 -14.54 -13.28 -3.56
C ALA A 242 -13.73 -14.50 -4.00
N ALA A 243 -14.01 -15.06 -5.18
CA ALA A 243 -13.19 -16.13 -5.76
C ALA A 243 -11.77 -15.64 -6.06
N HIS A 244 -11.64 -14.50 -6.74
CA HIS A 244 -10.36 -13.90 -7.11
C HIS A 244 -9.51 -13.52 -5.90
N TRP A 245 -10.11 -12.87 -4.89
CA TRP A 245 -9.41 -12.36 -3.72
C TRP A 245 -9.06 -13.42 -2.67
N PHE A 246 -9.78 -14.54 -2.60
CA PHE A 246 -9.62 -15.51 -1.51
C PHE A 246 -9.28 -16.94 -1.91
N LEU A 247 -9.48 -17.39 -3.16
CA LEU A 247 -9.04 -18.74 -3.54
C LEU A 247 -7.51 -18.87 -3.41
N PRO A 248 -6.99 -19.87 -2.68
CA PRO A 248 -5.55 -19.99 -2.45
C PRO A 248 -4.77 -20.14 -3.76
N GLN A 249 -3.74 -19.32 -3.93
CA GLN A 249 -2.83 -19.33 -5.07
C GLN A 249 -1.40 -19.35 -4.53
N ASP A 250 -0.65 -20.41 -4.85
CA ASP A 250 0.69 -20.62 -4.30
C ASP A 250 1.60 -19.41 -4.56
N HIS A 251 2.26 -18.94 -3.50
CA HIS A 251 3.11 -17.75 -3.49
C HIS A 251 2.41 -16.41 -3.76
N ILE A 252 1.07 -16.36 -3.74
CA ILE A 252 0.27 -15.12 -3.86
C ILE A 252 -0.62 -14.95 -2.62
N ILE A 253 -1.67 -15.76 -2.46
CA ILE A 253 -2.68 -15.63 -1.41
C ILE A 253 -2.93 -16.98 -0.73
N ASP A 254 -2.98 -16.97 0.60
CA ASP A 254 -3.21 -18.12 1.45
C ASP A 254 -4.48 -17.90 2.30
N THR A 255 -5.53 -18.68 2.06
CA THR A 255 -6.81 -18.60 2.79
C THR A 255 -7.16 -19.94 3.42
N PHE A 256 -7.55 -19.90 4.69
CA PHE A 256 -7.99 -21.06 5.47
C PHE A 256 -9.37 -20.80 6.06
N VAL A 257 -10.25 -21.80 5.92
CA VAL A 257 -11.63 -21.80 6.43
C VAL A 257 -11.74 -22.72 7.64
N VAL A 258 -12.62 -22.36 8.58
CA VAL A 258 -12.99 -23.17 9.74
C VAL A 258 -14.36 -23.79 9.48
N GLU A 259 -14.41 -25.12 9.56
CA GLU A 259 -15.63 -25.92 9.43
C GLU A 259 -15.91 -26.62 10.75
N SER A 260 -17.02 -26.26 11.39
CA SER A 260 -17.47 -26.87 12.65
C SER A 260 -17.74 -28.38 12.49
N SER A 261 -17.85 -29.11 13.61
CA SER A 261 -18.15 -30.56 13.61
C SER A 261 -19.46 -30.95 12.93
N ASN A 262 -20.31 -29.97 12.61
CA ASN A 262 -21.61 -30.15 11.96
C ASN A 262 -21.56 -29.85 10.44
N GLY A 263 -20.39 -29.56 9.87
CA GLY A 263 -20.22 -29.15 8.48
C GLY A 263 -20.65 -27.71 8.19
N VAL A 264 -20.84 -26.89 9.23
CA VAL A 264 -21.17 -25.46 9.10
C VAL A 264 -19.88 -24.65 9.12
N PHE A 265 -19.69 -23.81 8.10
CA PHE A 265 -18.60 -22.84 8.01
C PHE A 265 -18.83 -21.65 8.97
N THR A 266 -17.81 -21.30 9.76
CA THR A 266 -17.93 -20.34 10.87
C THR A 266 -16.97 -19.16 10.77
N ASP A 267 -15.72 -19.41 10.37
CA ASP A 267 -14.63 -18.43 10.42
C ASP A 267 -13.69 -18.62 9.22
N PHE A 268 -12.98 -17.58 8.80
CA PHE A 268 -11.83 -17.73 7.89
C PHE A 268 -10.73 -16.71 8.19
N LEU A 269 -9.51 -17.06 7.79
CA LEU A 269 -8.35 -16.19 7.81
C LEU A 269 -7.68 -16.18 6.43
N SER A 270 -7.14 -15.04 6.04
CA SER A 270 -6.35 -14.92 4.81
C SER A 270 -5.12 -14.05 4.99
N PHE A 271 -4.03 -14.39 4.31
CA PHE A 271 -2.79 -13.62 4.27
C PHE A 271 -2.09 -13.76 2.92
N TYR A 272 -1.54 -12.67 2.40
CA TYR A 272 -0.85 -12.67 1.11
C TYR A 272 0.68 -12.65 1.23
N THR A 273 1.35 -13.09 0.17
CA THR A 273 2.79 -13.21 0.04
C THR A 273 3.34 -11.97 -0.67
N LEU A 274 4.17 -11.19 0.02
CA LEU A 274 4.91 -10.09 -0.61
C LEU A 274 6.35 -10.10 -0.09
N PRO A 275 7.29 -10.73 -0.81
CA PRO A 275 8.68 -10.75 -0.38
C PRO A 275 9.32 -9.37 -0.52
N SER A 276 10.42 -9.15 0.21
CA SER A 276 11.25 -7.96 0.09
C SER A 276 12.67 -8.33 -0.26
N THR A 277 13.24 -7.70 -1.29
CA THR A 277 14.68 -7.75 -1.57
C THR A 277 15.45 -7.10 -0.40
N VAL A 278 16.44 -7.82 0.14
CA VAL A 278 17.33 -7.34 1.20
C VAL A 278 18.58 -6.74 0.55
N MET A 279 18.68 -5.41 0.57
CA MET A 279 19.74 -4.68 -0.11
C MET A 279 21.03 -4.67 0.71
N HIS A 280 22.17 -4.73 0.01
CA HIS A 280 23.55 -4.66 0.55
C HIS A 280 23.99 -5.72 1.58
N HIS A 281 23.09 -6.55 2.11
CA HIS A 281 23.42 -7.59 3.07
C HIS A 281 24.26 -8.73 2.44
N PRO A 282 25.32 -9.24 3.09
CA PRO A 282 26.25 -10.19 2.47
C PRO A 282 25.64 -11.58 2.21
N VAL A 283 24.87 -12.12 3.16
CA VAL A 283 24.33 -13.50 3.11
C VAL A 283 22.89 -13.51 2.56
N TYR A 284 21.90 -13.16 3.37
CA TYR A 284 20.49 -13.06 2.97
C TYR A 284 20.28 -12.04 1.85
N LYS A 285 19.35 -12.34 0.93
CA LYS A 285 19.02 -11.52 -0.27
C LYS A 285 17.52 -11.22 -0.41
N SER A 286 16.66 -12.00 0.24
CA SER A 286 15.22 -11.82 0.28
C SER A 286 14.73 -12.08 1.70
N LEU A 287 13.61 -11.46 2.05
CA LEU A 287 12.83 -11.64 3.28
C LEU A 287 11.42 -12.03 2.85
N LYS A 288 10.97 -13.24 3.15
CA LYS A 288 9.64 -13.73 2.78
C LYS A 288 8.61 -13.29 3.83
N ALA A 289 7.97 -12.14 3.59
CA ALA A 289 6.93 -11.61 4.46
C ALA A 289 5.52 -12.08 4.04
N ALA A 290 4.72 -12.48 5.03
CA ALA A 290 3.27 -12.62 4.92
C ALA A 290 2.61 -11.33 5.39
N TYR A 291 1.49 -10.96 4.80
CA TYR A 291 0.68 -9.80 5.21
C TYR A 291 -0.74 -10.25 5.49
N SER A 292 -1.25 -9.91 6.68
CA SER A 292 -2.65 -10.13 7.05
C SER A 292 -3.56 -9.45 6.04
N PHE A 293 -4.43 -10.24 5.43
CA PHE A 293 -5.53 -9.76 4.60
C PHE A 293 -6.80 -9.84 5.47
N TYR A 294 -7.93 -10.29 4.93
CA TYR A 294 -9.17 -10.38 5.70
C TYR A 294 -9.20 -11.62 6.60
N SER A 295 -9.52 -11.41 7.88
CA SER A 295 -9.86 -12.46 8.83
C SER A 295 -11.23 -12.14 9.43
N VAL A 296 -12.12 -13.14 9.43
CA VAL A 296 -13.51 -13.01 9.86
C VAL A 296 -13.84 -14.17 10.79
N HIS A 297 -14.52 -13.87 11.89
CA HIS A 297 -14.81 -14.85 12.92
C HIS A 297 -16.24 -14.71 13.47
N THR A 298 -16.80 -15.81 13.93
CA THR A 298 -18.12 -15.90 14.57
C THR A 298 -18.12 -16.85 15.77
N GLU A 299 -17.46 -18.00 15.68
CA GLU A 299 -17.33 -18.98 16.77
C GLU A 299 -15.90 -19.03 17.31
N THR A 300 -14.88 -18.92 16.46
CA THR A 300 -13.48 -18.95 16.88
C THR A 300 -13.05 -17.58 17.45
N PRO A 301 -12.40 -17.50 18.62
CA PRO A 301 -11.83 -16.23 19.10
C PRO A 301 -10.76 -15.71 18.12
N LEU A 302 -10.86 -14.46 17.68
CA LEU A 302 -9.90 -13.84 16.72
C LEU A 302 -8.43 -14.00 17.15
N LEU A 303 -8.16 -14.00 18.45
CA LEU A 303 -6.83 -14.23 19.03
C LEU A 303 -6.27 -15.63 18.68
N ASP A 304 -7.11 -16.67 18.71
CA ASP A 304 -6.71 -18.04 18.40
C ASP A 304 -6.69 -18.29 16.89
N LEU A 305 -7.63 -17.68 16.14
CA LEU A 305 -7.62 -17.68 14.68
C LEU A 305 -6.34 -17.04 14.11
N MET A 306 -5.95 -15.87 14.63
CA MET A 306 -4.72 -15.19 14.20
C MET A 306 -3.44 -15.83 14.75
N ASN A 307 -3.49 -16.50 15.90
CA ASN A 307 -2.41 -17.40 16.33
C ASN A 307 -2.20 -18.51 15.30
N ASP A 308 -3.27 -19.11 14.79
CA ASP A 308 -3.18 -20.19 13.82
C ASP A 308 -2.74 -19.67 12.44
N ALA A 309 -3.07 -18.43 12.06
CA ALA A 309 -2.48 -17.75 10.90
C ALA A 309 -0.95 -17.67 10.99
N LEU A 310 -0.42 -17.24 12.14
CA LEU A 310 1.03 -17.20 12.40
C LEU A 310 1.66 -18.60 12.30
N ILE A 311 0.97 -19.64 12.77
CA ILE A 311 1.42 -21.03 12.66
C ILE A 311 1.43 -21.49 11.18
N LYS A 312 0.36 -21.26 10.41
CA LYS A 312 0.32 -21.62 8.97
C LYS A 312 1.44 -20.90 8.19
N ALA A 313 1.67 -19.60 8.45
CA ALA A 313 2.75 -18.85 7.83
C ALA A 313 4.14 -19.40 8.21
N LYS A 314 4.38 -19.70 9.49
CA LYS A 314 5.61 -20.36 9.95
C LYS A 314 5.83 -21.73 9.28
N MET A 315 4.78 -22.54 9.14
CA MET A 315 4.83 -23.83 8.43
C MET A 315 5.15 -23.66 6.93
N LYS A 316 4.66 -22.58 6.31
CA LYS A 316 4.98 -22.19 4.93
C LYS A 316 6.31 -21.44 4.79
N GLY A 317 7.14 -21.40 5.84
CA GLY A 317 8.49 -20.85 5.80
C GLY A 317 8.55 -19.33 5.54
N PHE A 318 7.56 -18.58 6.03
CA PHE A 318 7.64 -17.11 6.07
C PHE A 318 8.55 -16.65 7.22
N ASP A 319 9.35 -15.62 6.98
CA ASP A 319 10.30 -15.06 7.96
C ASP A 319 9.62 -14.10 8.95
N VAL A 320 8.57 -13.41 8.49
CA VAL A 320 7.81 -12.41 9.25
C VAL A 320 6.35 -12.40 8.81
N PHE A 321 5.45 -12.02 9.72
CA PHE A 321 4.02 -11.83 9.45
C PHE A 321 3.65 -10.41 9.88
N ASN A 322 3.18 -9.61 8.93
CA ASN A 322 2.84 -8.21 9.08
C ASN A 322 1.31 -8.05 9.17
N ALA A 323 0.84 -7.09 9.95
CA ALA A 323 -0.57 -6.73 10.05
C ALA A 323 -0.71 -5.24 10.37
N LEU A 324 -1.74 -4.61 9.81
CA LEU A 324 -2.14 -3.24 10.15
C LEU A 324 -3.02 -3.23 11.41
N ASP A 325 -3.18 -2.07 12.03
CA ASP A 325 -4.04 -1.85 13.21
C ASP A 325 -5.52 -1.63 12.87
N LEU A 326 -5.93 -1.98 11.65
CA LEU A 326 -7.30 -1.87 11.12
C LEU A 326 -8.29 -2.83 11.80
N MET A 327 -9.58 -2.60 11.54
CA MET A 327 -10.67 -3.51 11.95
C MET A 327 -10.60 -3.83 13.45
N GLU A 328 -10.56 -5.11 13.82
CA GLU A 328 -10.41 -5.57 15.21
C GLU A 328 -8.96 -5.97 15.56
N ASN A 329 -7.97 -5.67 14.71
CA ASN A 329 -6.63 -6.25 14.83
C ASN A 329 -5.91 -5.87 16.14
N LYS A 330 -6.15 -4.66 16.65
CA LYS A 330 -5.64 -4.18 17.95
C LYS A 330 -6.00 -5.13 19.11
N THR A 331 -7.05 -5.94 18.98
CA THR A 331 -7.43 -6.94 20.00
C THR A 331 -6.44 -8.10 20.13
N PHE A 332 -5.61 -8.40 19.11
CA PHE A 332 -4.64 -9.49 19.13
C PHE A 332 -3.17 -9.05 19.05
N LEU A 333 -2.85 -7.90 18.43
CA LEU A 333 -1.47 -7.50 18.12
C LEU A 333 -0.50 -7.63 19.32
N GLU A 334 -0.80 -6.99 20.46
CA GLU A 334 0.03 -7.07 21.67
C GLU A 334 0.12 -8.50 22.23
N LYS A 335 -1.01 -9.21 22.27
CA LYS A 335 -1.13 -10.56 22.85
C LYS A 335 -0.33 -11.60 22.06
N LEU A 336 -0.29 -11.45 20.73
CA LEU A 336 0.52 -12.26 19.82
C LEU A 336 1.94 -11.70 19.61
N LYS A 337 2.32 -10.64 20.35
CA LYS A 337 3.67 -10.05 20.38
C LYS A 337 4.13 -9.44 19.06
N PHE A 338 3.21 -8.86 18.29
CA PHE A 338 3.55 -8.01 17.16
C PHE A 338 4.33 -6.79 17.65
N GLY A 339 5.44 -6.47 16.98
CA GLY A 339 6.13 -5.20 17.16
C GLY A 339 5.41 -4.10 16.39
N ILE A 340 5.29 -2.91 17.00
CA ILE A 340 4.80 -1.72 16.29
C ILE A 340 5.87 -1.29 15.28
N GLY A 341 5.49 -1.18 14.00
CA GLY A 341 6.34 -0.64 12.94
C GLY A 341 6.37 0.89 12.94
N ASP A 342 7.31 1.47 12.20
CA ASP A 342 7.46 2.92 12.02
C ASP A 342 6.73 3.48 10.77
N GLY A 343 6.23 2.59 9.89
CA GLY A 343 5.34 2.96 8.78
C GLY A 343 3.90 3.20 9.24
N ASN A 344 3.35 4.36 8.88
CA ASN A 344 1.92 4.68 9.01
C ASN A 344 1.26 4.55 7.64
N LEU A 345 0.10 3.89 7.55
CA LEU A 345 -0.65 3.75 6.29
C LEU A 345 -1.84 4.72 6.27
N GLN A 346 -1.77 5.74 5.41
CA GLN A 346 -2.77 6.80 5.35
C GLN A 346 -3.87 6.49 4.32
N TYR A 347 -5.14 6.68 4.70
CA TYR A 347 -6.31 6.44 3.85
C TYR A 347 -6.89 7.74 3.32
N TYR A 348 -7.19 7.76 2.02
CA TYR A 348 -7.71 8.92 1.32
C TYR A 348 -8.89 8.55 0.42
N LEU A 349 -9.85 9.47 0.32
CA LEU A 349 -10.96 9.42 -0.64
C LEU A 349 -10.96 10.72 -1.44
N TYR A 350 -10.94 10.63 -2.77
CA TYR A 350 -10.97 11.81 -3.64
C TYR A 350 -12.36 12.04 -4.24
N ASN A 351 -12.80 13.31 -4.31
CA ASN A 351 -14.15 13.72 -4.73
C ASN A 351 -15.28 13.04 -3.92
N TRP A 352 -14.97 12.60 -2.70
CA TRP A 352 -15.93 12.18 -1.68
C TRP A 352 -15.67 13.02 -0.43
N ARG A 353 -16.72 13.38 0.32
CA ARG A 353 -16.60 14.08 1.60
C ARG A 353 -17.26 13.22 2.68
N CYS A 354 -16.50 12.88 3.71
CA CYS A 354 -17.00 12.24 4.93
C CYS A 354 -16.27 12.84 6.14
N PRO A 355 -16.72 12.54 7.37
CA PRO A 355 -15.92 12.76 8.58
C PRO A 355 -14.59 11.99 8.54
N GLY A 356 -13.68 12.33 9.44
CA GLY A 356 -12.54 11.47 9.77
C GLY A 356 -13.00 10.17 10.43
N MET A 357 -12.16 9.14 10.39
CA MET A 357 -12.46 7.79 10.86
C MET A 357 -11.24 7.21 11.58
N ASP A 358 -11.47 6.52 12.70
CA ASP A 358 -10.45 5.75 13.41
C ASP A 358 -10.07 4.48 12.62
N SER A 359 -8.87 3.93 12.82
CA SER A 359 -8.40 2.75 12.07
C SER A 359 -9.28 1.52 12.29
N GLU A 360 -9.89 1.39 13.47
CA GLU A 360 -10.90 0.37 13.80
C GLU A 360 -12.18 0.45 12.94
N LYS A 361 -12.38 1.54 12.17
CA LYS A 361 -13.55 1.71 11.28
C LYS A 361 -13.24 1.63 9.79
N VAL A 362 -11.97 1.42 9.44
CA VAL A 362 -11.50 1.12 8.08
C VAL A 362 -11.28 -0.38 7.96
N THR A 363 -11.75 -0.99 6.86
CA THR A 363 -11.49 -2.41 6.55
C THR A 363 -10.74 -2.59 5.24
N PHE A 364 -10.51 -1.50 4.50
CA PHE A 364 -9.91 -1.54 3.19
C PHE A 364 -8.41 -1.87 3.32
N ILE A 365 -8.03 -3.11 3.03
CA ILE A 365 -6.63 -3.52 2.96
C ILE A 365 -6.20 -3.42 1.50
N PRO A 366 -5.30 -2.49 1.12
CA PRO A 366 -4.74 -2.47 -0.22
C PRO A 366 -3.81 -3.67 -0.46
N ASP A 367 -3.72 -4.12 -1.70
CA ASP A 367 -2.76 -5.17 -2.12
C ASP A 367 -1.30 -4.67 -2.17
N ILE A 368 -1.09 -3.38 -1.89
CA ILE A 368 0.21 -2.75 -1.70
C ILE A 368 0.40 -2.29 -0.26
N TYR A 369 1.57 -2.58 0.29
CA TYR A 369 2.11 -1.79 1.40
C TYR A 369 3.03 -0.71 0.81
N THR A 370 2.99 0.48 1.41
CA THR A 370 3.63 1.71 0.91
C THR A 370 4.37 2.46 2.00
#